data_AF-A0A7M1KU83-F1
#
_entry.id   AF-A0A7M1KU83-F1
#
_cell.length_a   1.000
_cell.length_b   1.000
_cell.length_c   1.000
_cell.angle_alpha   90.00
_cell.angle_beta   90.00
_cell.angle_gamma   90.00
#
_symmetry.space_group_name_H-M   'P 1'
#
loop_
_entity.id
_entity.type
_entity.pdbx_description
1 polymer ?
#
loop_
_entity_poly.entity_id
_entity_poly.type
_entity_poly.pdbx_seq_one_letter_code
_entity_poly.pdbx_strand_id
1 'polypeptide(L)'
;MTYIDEIFKLCSMISEHEVSKELQDQINKMYSKEPSFSSQSILLQSVRYESDFYGILVVNNEIEKDETDNLLLKSVEPLNQNDKQIFIIVHNIMSYYFYECIKGLEKLPENLKKALNPYYNYKVDISEELHIDLSKYLDKNMFNDLIDKFRDIKSVKLFNKEIRKFYPFLKSMKTDDLFIMLESIKNEITDSGFSNIPKTLQEVERRVYSGNLDNQTDLLRFFFLCYSIKETLMISMDTIAMALKGKEMGVIDEDSIITIKSEFSNLFKNGMEFLLQPSERPNPSVGNLCVIDYTTDNQRKKEFAYCVATTYRMKSEFGETIECKLNIVNEDLNQYTYLDSLYEK
;
A
#
# COMPACT_ATOMS: atom_id res chain seq x y z
N MET A 1 -8.58 -15.74 14.21
CA MET A 1 -7.37 -15.09 13.69
C MET A 1 -7.64 -14.70 12.26
N THR A 2 -7.80 -13.39 12.09
CA THR A 2 -8.10 -12.68 10.84
C THR A 2 -6.81 -12.45 10.05
N TYR A 3 -6.91 -11.87 8.86
CA TYR A 3 -5.71 -11.54 8.09
C TYR A 3 -4.90 -10.43 8.75
N ILE A 4 -5.57 -9.39 9.28
CA ILE A 4 -4.90 -8.31 10.01
C ILE A 4 -4.18 -8.80 11.29
N ASP A 5 -4.73 -9.81 11.98
CA ASP A 5 -4.07 -10.42 13.15
C ASP A 5 -2.72 -11.07 12.77
N GLU A 6 -2.67 -11.80 11.64
CA GLU A 6 -1.43 -12.42 11.17
C GLU A 6 -0.41 -11.37 10.68
N ILE A 7 -0.88 -10.25 10.14
CA ILE A 7 0.00 -9.12 9.78
C ILE A 7 0.67 -8.56 11.02
N PHE A 8 -0.07 -8.32 12.10
CA PHE A 8 0.52 -7.80 13.34
C PHE A 8 1.47 -8.79 13.99
N LYS A 9 1.11 -10.08 13.99
CA LYS A 9 2.01 -11.15 14.44
C LYS A 9 3.33 -11.12 13.66
N LEU A 10 3.26 -11.04 12.32
CA LEU A 10 4.44 -10.93 11.48
C LEU A 10 5.25 -9.66 11.78
N CYS A 11 4.58 -8.51 11.90
CA CYS A 11 5.22 -7.23 12.18
C CYS A 11 5.99 -7.27 13.50
N SER A 12 5.42 -7.84 14.56
CA SER A 12 6.10 -8.01 15.85
C SER A 12 7.36 -8.88 15.74
N MET A 13 7.32 -9.95 14.93
CA MET A 13 8.51 -10.78 14.71
C MET A 13 9.57 -10.06 13.88
N ILE A 14 9.16 -9.32 12.84
CA ILE A 14 10.06 -8.63 11.93
C ILE A 14 10.72 -7.41 12.56
N SER A 15 10.02 -6.66 13.42
CA SER A 15 10.57 -5.47 14.09
C SER A 15 11.77 -5.79 14.98
N GLU A 16 11.86 -7.01 15.49
CA GLU A 16 12.96 -7.46 16.35
C GLU A 16 14.12 -8.09 15.55
N HIS A 17 13.90 -8.35 14.26
CA HIS A 17 14.82 -9.06 13.38
C HIS A 17 16.06 -8.21 13.04
N GLU A 18 17.21 -8.86 12.80
CA GLU A 18 18.50 -8.19 12.51
C GLU A 18 18.41 -7.26 11.29
N VAL A 19 17.80 -7.73 10.19
CA VAL A 19 17.52 -6.92 8.99
C VAL A 19 16.75 -5.62 9.32
N SER A 20 15.81 -5.64 10.26
CA SER A 20 15.10 -4.42 10.66
C SER A 20 16.03 -3.43 11.37
N LYS A 21 16.90 -3.92 12.25
CA LYS A 21 17.89 -3.09 12.96
C LYS A 21 18.89 -2.47 11.97
N GLU A 22 19.40 -3.27 11.04
CA GLU A 22 20.31 -2.79 9.99
C GLU A 22 19.65 -1.74 9.09
N LEU A 23 18.39 -1.94 8.71
CA LEU A 23 17.64 -0.94 7.95
C LEU A 23 17.45 0.35 8.74
N GLN A 24 17.07 0.25 10.02
CA GLN A 24 16.88 1.42 10.89
C GLN A 24 18.20 2.20 11.06
N ASP A 25 19.32 1.51 11.29
CA ASP A 25 20.64 2.14 11.38
C ASP A 25 21.02 2.85 10.09
N GLN A 26 20.76 2.23 8.94
CA GLN A 26 21.02 2.86 7.64
C GLN A 26 20.12 4.09 7.41
N ILE A 27 18.83 4.00 7.73
CA ILE A 27 17.90 5.14 7.62
C ILE A 27 18.35 6.29 8.54
N ASN A 28 18.72 5.99 9.79
CA ASN A 28 19.22 6.99 10.73
C ASN A 28 20.48 7.68 10.22
N LYS A 29 21.43 6.91 9.68
CA LYS A 29 22.65 7.45 9.03
C LYS A 29 22.32 8.34 7.84
N MET A 30 21.30 8.00 7.06
CA MET A 30 20.83 8.81 5.94
C MET A 30 20.16 10.11 6.38
N TYR A 31 19.68 10.24 7.62
CA TYR A 31 19.17 11.50 8.18
C TYR A 31 20.21 12.30 8.97
N SER A 32 21.22 11.65 9.56
CA SER A 32 22.10 12.25 10.58
C SER A 32 23.40 12.88 10.07
N LYS A 33 23.67 12.90 8.75
CA LYS A 33 24.86 13.59 8.22
C LYS A 33 24.64 15.11 8.17
N GLU A 34 24.96 15.80 9.25
CA GLU A 34 25.12 17.27 9.30
C GLU A 34 26.52 17.72 8.80
N PRO A 35 26.69 18.99 8.35
CA PRO A 35 25.77 20.12 8.51
C PRO A 35 25.44 20.83 7.18
N SER A 36 24.56 20.25 6.35
CA SER A 36 23.76 20.98 5.33
C SER A 36 22.94 19.98 4.51
N PHE A 37 21.86 19.42 5.06
CA PHE A 37 21.13 18.28 4.45
C PHE A 37 22.05 17.08 4.17
N SER A 38 21.83 15.96 4.85
CA SER A 38 22.33 14.70 4.32
C SER A 38 21.66 14.49 2.96
N SER A 39 22.40 14.68 1.87
CA SER A 39 21.83 14.65 0.52
C SER A 39 21.14 13.31 0.23
N GLN A 40 21.55 12.25 0.91
CA GLN A 40 20.96 10.91 0.86
C GLN A 40 19.52 10.82 1.43
N SER A 41 19.08 11.73 2.31
CA SER A 41 17.69 11.74 2.78
C SER A 41 16.68 12.01 1.66
N ILE A 42 17.10 12.63 0.56
CA ILE A 42 16.30 12.82 -0.66
C ILE A 42 15.88 11.47 -1.25
N LEU A 43 16.72 10.43 -1.14
CA LEU A 43 16.37 9.08 -1.58
C LEU A 43 15.20 8.50 -0.76
N LEU A 44 15.08 8.84 0.52
CA LEU A 44 13.97 8.40 1.37
C LEU A 44 12.71 9.23 1.12
N GLN A 45 12.85 10.47 0.66
CA GLN A 45 11.75 11.38 0.35
C GLN A 45 11.22 11.22 -1.08
N SER A 46 11.96 10.56 -1.96
CA SER A 46 11.56 10.33 -3.35
C SER A 46 10.49 9.25 -3.49
N VAL A 47 10.25 8.48 -2.44
CA VAL A 47 9.30 7.38 -2.43
C VAL A 47 8.00 7.76 -1.74
N ARG A 48 6.88 7.33 -2.34
CA ARG A 48 5.54 7.64 -1.84
C ARG A 48 5.05 6.64 -0.78
N TYR A 49 5.44 5.37 -0.93
CA TYR A 49 4.97 4.26 -0.10
C TYR A 49 6.11 3.72 0.75
N GLU A 50 5.78 3.19 1.93
CA GLU A 50 6.80 2.69 2.86
C GLU A 50 7.52 1.46 2.29
N SER A 51 6.82 0.64 1.52
CA SER A 51 7.34 -0.59 0.87
C SER A 51 8.15 -0.35 -0.41
N ASP A 52 8.30 0.91 -0.85
CA ASP A 52 8.90 1.25 -2.14
C ASP A 52 10.42 1.34 -2.11
N PHE A 53 11.07 0.31 -1.58
CA PHE A 53 12.52 0.18 -1.56
C PHE A 53 13.12 0.08 -2.98
N TYR A 54 12.34 -0.37 -3.96
CA TYR A 54 12.76 -0.38 -5.36
C TYR A 54 12.94 1.03 -5.91
N GLY A 55 12.02 1.96 -5.59
CA GLY A 55 12.15 3.36 -5.99
C GLY A 55 13.44 4.00 -5.48
N ILE A 56 13.85 3.70 -4.25
CA ILE A 56 15.15 4.13 -3.69
C ILE A 56 16.30 3.64 -4.58
N LEU A 57 16.31 2.35 -4.93
CA LEU A 57 17.36 1.74 -5.74
C LEU A 57 17.40 2.28 -7.17
N VAL A 58 16.23 2.54 -7.78
CA VAL A 58 16.13 3.17 -9.10
C VAL A 58 16.70 4.57 -9.07
N VAL A 59 16.28 5.42 -8.12
CA VAL A 59 16.79 6.79 -8.02
C VAL A 59 18.30 6.79 -7.75
N ASN A 60 18.79 5.88 -6.90
CA ASN A 60 20.22 5.72 -6.67
C ASN A 60 20.99 5.35 -7.95
N ASN A 61 20.48 4.40 -8.73
CA ASN A 61 21.10 3.99 -10.00
C ASN A 61 21.16 5.14 -11.02
N GLU A 62 20.12 5.98 -11.10
CA GLU A 62 20.15 7.17 -11.97
C GLU A 62 21.19 8.21 -11.52
N ILE A 63 21.38 8.36 -10.20
CA ILE A 63 22.44 9.20 -9.63
C ILE A 63 23.83 8.62 -9.97
N GLU A 64 24.02 7.31 -9.82
CA GLU A 64 25.29 6.61 -10.11
C GLU A 64 25.73 6.78 -11.58
N LYS A 65 24.77 6.83 -12.51
CA LYS A 65 25.04 7.01 -13.94
C LYS A 65 25.31 8.46 -14.36
N ASP A 66 25.01 9.45 -13.49
CA ASP A 66 25.02 10.89 -13.81
C ASP A 66 24.19 11.25 -15.06
N GLU A 67 23.15 10.44 -15.36
CA GLU A 67 22.29 10.61 -16.54
C GLU A 67 21.09 11.53 -16.27
N THR A 68 20.93 12.03 -15.03
CA THR A 68 19.79 12.86 -14.64
C THR A 68 20.02 14.35 -14.92
N ASP A 69 19.06 15.02 -15.57
CA ASP A 69 19.06 16.49 -15.71
C ASP A 69 18.63 17.21 -14.42
N ASN A 70 18.23 16.46 -13.37
CA ASN A 70 17.73 17.03 -12.13
C ASN A 70 18.88 17.50 -11.23
N LEU A 71 19.04 18.83 -11.13
CA LEU A 71 20.06 19.48 -10.28
C LEU A 71 20.01 19.05 -8.80
N LEU A 72 18.82 18.69 -8.28
CA LEU A 72 18.70 18.21 -6.90
C LEU A 72 19.26 16.79 -6.74
N LEU A 73 19.15 15.94 -7.76
CA LEU A 73 19.69 14.58 -7.70
C LEU A 73 21.20 14.56 -7.91
N LYS A 74 21.76 15.51 -8.68
CA LYS A 74 23.21 15.64 -8.88
C LYS A 74 23.99 15.98 -7.60
N SER A 75 23.33 16.57 -6.60
CA SER A 75 23.97 16.87 -5.31
C SER A 75 23.83 15.72 -4.30
N VAL A 76 23.16 14.63 -4.67
CA VAL A 76 23.00 13.44 -3.82
C VAL A 76 24.21 12.53 -3.95
N GLU A 77 24.81 12.19 -2.81
CA GLU A 77 25.87 11.18 -2.76
C GLU A 77 25.22 9.79 -2.94
N PRO A 78 25.61 8.99 -3.94
CA PRO A 78 25.06 7.65 -4.12
C PRO A 78 25.36 6.76 -2.91
N LEU A 79 24.50 5.77 -2.67
CA LEU A 79 24.72 4.75 -1.66
C LEU A 79 25.93 3.91 -2.04
N ASN A 80 26.82 3.64 -1.08
CA ASN A 80 27.87 2.65 -1.29
C ASN A 80 27.27 1.23 -1.35
N GLN A 81 28.06 0.23 -1.77
CA GLN A 81 27.57 -1.14 -1.95
C GLN A 81 26.99 -1.77 -0.67
N ASN A 82 27.57 -1.51 0.50
CA ASN A 82 27.05 -2.03 1.77
C ASN A 82 25.71 -1.36 2.12
N ASP A 83 25.63 -0.04 1.97
CA ASP A 83 24.41 0.74 2.21
C ASP A 83 23.29 0.38 1.20
N LYS A 84 23.65 0.04 -0.04
CA LYS A 84 22.71 -0.42 -1.08
C LYS A 84 22.18 -1.83 -0.78
N GLN A 85 23.02 -2.70 -0.20
CA GLN A 85 22.69 -4.09 0.10
C GLN A 85 21.45 -4.23 1.00
N ILE A 86 21.30 -3.40 2.04
CA ILE A 86 20.14 -3.49 2.92
C ILE A 86 18.84 -3.17 2.19
N PHE A 87 18.84 -2.18 1.27
CA PHE A 87 17.68 -1.87 0.42
C PHE A 87 17.36 -2.99 -0.57
N ILE A 88 18.38 -3.66 -1.12
CA ILE A 88 18.21 -4.85 -1.96
C ILE A 88 17.55 -5.98 -1.14
N ILE A 89 17.99 -6.21 0.09
CA ILE A 89 17.43 -7.24 0.98
C ILE A 89 15.95 -6.97 1.22
N VAL A 90 15.59 -5.77 1.69
CA VAL A 90 14.19 -5.48 2.03
C VAL A 90 13.27 -5.40 0.81
N HIS A 91 13.77 -4.98 -0.35
CA HIS A 91 13.04 -5.12 -1.61
C HIS A 91 12.73 -6.59 -1.94
N ASN A 92 13.69 -7.50 -1.73
CA ASN A 92 13.49 -8.93 -1.95
C ASN A 92 12.53 -9.56 -0.94
N ILE A 93 12.51 -9.09 0.31
CA ILE A 93 11.50 -9.49 1.30
C ILE A 93 10.11 -9.10 0.82
N MET A 94 9.92 -7.84 0.41
CA MET A 94 8.66 -7.33 -0.09
C MET A 94 8.20 -8.08 -1.36
N SER A 95 9.12 -8.31 -2.28
CA SER A 95 8.85 -9.06 -3.51
C SER A 95 8.50 -10.52 -3.23
N TYR A 96 9.20 -11.18 -2.28
CA TYR A 96 8.87 -12.53 -1.85
C TYR A 96 7.44 -12.62 -1.36
N TYR A 97 7.06 -11.76 -0.41
CA TYR A 97 5.70 -11.69 0.11
C TYR A 97 4.67 -11.48 -1.01
N PHE A 98 4.87 -10.47 -1.86
CA PHE A 98 3.99 -10.19 -3.00
C PHE A 98 3.81 -11.42 -3.89
N TYR A 99 4.91 -12.05 -4.32
CA TYR A 99 4.84 -13.18 -5.25
C TYR A 99 4.24 -14.44 -4.62
N GLU A 100 4.46 -14.71 -3.34
CA GLU A 100 3.81 -15.84 -2.66
C GLU A 100 2.30 -15.63 -2.49
N CYS A 101 1.86 -14.41 -2.16
CA CYS A 101 0.44 -14.08 -2.13
C CYS A 101 -0.20 -14.20 -3.52
N ILE A 102 0.48 -13.68 -4.56
CA ILE A 102 0.03 -13.77 -5.95
C ILE A 102 -0.12 -15.22 -6.43
N LYS A 103 0.68 -16.18 -5.94
CA LYS A 103 0.47 -17.61 -6.25
C LYS A 103 -0.89 -18.14 -5.76
N GLY A 104 -1.50 -17.48 -4.78
CA GLY A 104 -2.86 -17.77 -4.31
C GLY A 104 -3.96 -17.37 -5.30
N LEU A 105 -3.65 -16.54 -6.30
CA LEU A 105 -4.54 -16.17 -7.40
C LEU A 105 -4.47 -17.25 -8.49
N GLU A 106 -5.33 -18.25 -8.41
CA GLU A 106 -5.38 -19.38 -9.32
C GLU A 106 -5.57 -18.93 -10.76
N LYS A 107 -4.82 -19.56 -11.69
CA LYS A 107 -4.91 -19.28 -13.13
C LYS A 107 -4.66 -17.80 -13.49
N LEU A 108 -3.95 -17.05 -12.67
CA LEU A 108 -3.53 -15.69 -13.01
C LEU A 108 -2.62 -15.70 -14.25
N PRO A 109 -3.00 -15.04 -15.36
CA PRO A 109 -2.13 -14.90 -16.53
C PRO A 109 -0.84 -14.13 -16.18
N GLU A 110 0.30 -14.54 -16.76
CA GLU A 110 1.62 -13.95 -16.44
C GLU A 110 1.69 -12.44 -16.75
N ASN A 111 1.01 -11.99 -17.81
CA ASN A 111 0.86 -10.57 -18.13
C ASN A 111 0.06 -9.81 -17.05
N LEU A 112 -1.03 -10.37 -16.51
CA LEU A 112 -1.76 -9.74 -15.42
C LEU A 112 -0.94 -9.74 -14.12
N LYS A 113 -0.20 -10.82 -13.84
CA LYS A 113 0.75 -10.87 -12.73
C LYS A 113 1.77 -9.74 -12.78
N LYS A 114 2.35 -9.50 -13.96
CA LYS A 114 3.29 -8.38 -14.17
C LYS A 114 2.60 -7.02 -13.99
N ALA A 115 1.38 -6.85 -14.49
CA ALA A 115 0.63 -5.60 -14.35
C ALA A 115 0.20 -5.30 -12.89
N LEU A 116 -0.01 -6.35 -12.08
CA LEU A 116 -0.30 -6.21 -10.64
C LEU A 116 0.95 -5.89 -9.81
N ASN A 117 2.15 -6.13 -10.34
CA ASN A 117 3.39 -5.84 -9.62
C ASN A 117 3.48 -4.34 -9.31
N PRO A 118 3.64 -3.93 -8.05
CA PRO A 118 3.70 -2.52 -7.67
C PRO A 118 4.87 -1.76 -8.31
N TYR A 119 5.93 -2.47 -8.70
CA TYR A 119 7.13 -1.89 -9.29
C TYR A 119 7.09 -1.81 -10.82
N TYR A 120 6.02 -2.26 -11.47
CA TYR A 120 5.93 -2.31 -12.95
C TYR A 120 6.13 -0.94 -13.61
N ASN A 121 5.67 0.14 -12.96
CA ASN A 121 5.72 1.49 -13.53
C ASN A 121 7.13 2.08 -13.63
N TYR A 122 8.10 1.54 -12.91
CA TYR A 122 9.44 2.12 -12.87
C TYR A 122 10.16 2.06 -14.21
N LYS A 123 9.88 1.05 -15.05
CA LYS A 123 10.45 0.86 -16.41
C LYS A 123 11.98 0.89 -16.52
N VAL A 124 12.70 1.07 -15.41
CA VAL A 124 14.15 0.96 -15.28
C VAL A 124 14.46 -0.46 -14.86
N ASP A 125 15.34 -1.13 -15.60
CA ASP A 125 15.78 -2.49 -15.32
C ASP A 125 17.09 -2.47 -14.54
N ILE A 126 17.00 -2.71 -13.23
CA ILE A 126 18.14 -2.98 -12.34
C ILE A 126 18.15 -4.44 -11.88
N SER A 127 17.41 -5.33 -12.57
CA SER A 127 17.09 -6.68 -12.08
C SER A 127 18.31 -7.56 -11.80
N GLU A 128 19.39 -7.44 -12.57
CA GLU A 128 20.62 -8.22 -12.37
C GLU A 128 21.25 -7.99 -10.98
N GLU A 129 21.14 -6.77 -10.43
CA GLU A 129 21.70 -6.40 -9.12
C GLU A 129 20.82 -6.82 -7.94
N LEU A 130 19.57 -7.20 -8.21
CA LEU A 130 18.57 -7.46 -7.17
C LEU A 130 18.50 -8.93 -6.76
N HIS A 131 19.12 -9.84 -7.51
CA HIS A 131 19.01 -11.27 -7.26
C HIS A 131 19.89 -11.73 -6.10
N ILE A 132 19.28 -11.87 -4.92
CA ILE A 132 19.94 -12.40 -3.73
C ILE A 132 19.28 -13.70 -3.22
N ASP A 133 20.06 -14.51 -2.53
CA ASP A 133 19.54 -15.64 -1.76
C ASP A 133 18.95 -15.14 -0.44
N LEU A 134 17.64 -14.86 -0.45
CA LEU A 134 16.92 -14.34 0.71
C LEU A 134 16.99 -15.27 1.94
N SER A 135 17.23 -16.59 1.75
CA SER A 135 17.31 -17.54 2.87
C SER A 135 18.49 -17.28 3.81
N LYS A 136 19.49 -16.49 3.38
CA LYS A 136 20.61 -16.05 4.21
C LYS A 136 20.25 -14.93 5.19
N TYR A 137 19.15 -14.22 4.93
CA TYR A 137 18.78 -13.02 5.67
C TYR A 137 17.46 -13.16 6.42
N LEU A 138 16.62 -14.14 6.08
CA LEU A 138 15.29 -14.27 6.68
C LEU A 138 14.76 -15.70 6.57
N ASP A 139 14.14 -16.22 7.64
CA ASP A 139 13.34 -17.44 7.56
C ASP A 139 12.02 -17.15 6.83
N LYS A 140 11.91 -17.68 5.62
CA LYS A 140 10.73 -17.52 4.77
C LYS A 140 9.47 -18.09 5.41
N ASN A 141 9.59 -19.08 6.31
CA ASN A 141 8.43 -19.68 6.96
C ASN A 141 7.67 -18.71 7.87
N MET A 142 8.29 -17.59 8.27
CA MET A 142 7.64 -16.52 9.02
C MET A 142 6.39 -15.97 8.31
N PHE A 143 6.32 -16.06 6.97
CA PHE A 143 5.22 -15.54 6.18
C PHE A 143 4.10 -16.56 5.93
N ASN A 144 4.30 -17.84 6.26
CA ASN A 144 3.39 -18.91 5.82
C ASN A 144 1.95 -18.68 6.31
N ASP A 145 1.76 -18.40 7.60
CA ASP A 145 0.43 -18.16 8.18
C ASP A 145 -0.26 -16.97 7.52
N LEU A 146 0.49 -15.89 7.27
CA LEU A 146 -0.03 -14.69 6.61
C LEU A 146 -0.43 -14.97 5.15
N ILE A 147 0.42 -15.67 4.39
CA ILE A 147 0.16 -16.06 3.00
C ILE A 147 -1.06 -16.97 2.92
N ASP A 148 -1.19 -17.92 3.85
CA ASP A 148 -2.36 -18.81 3.91
C ASP A 148 -3.63 -18.03 4.24
N LYS A 149 -3.58 -17.06 5.16
CA LYS A 149 -4.71 -16.15 5.41
C LYS A 149 -5.05 -15.27 4.23
N PHE A 150 -4.07 -14.78 3.46
CA PHE A 150 -4.34 -14.02 2.25
C PHE A 150 -5.18 -14.82 1.25
N ARG A 151 -4.88 -16.11 1.05
CA ARG A 151 -5.65 -17.01 0.17
C ARG A 151 -7.11 -17.15 0.61
N ASP A 152 -7.36 -16.97 1.91
CA ASP A 152 -8.67 -17.10 2.51
C ASP A 152 -9.53 -15.83 2.46
N ILE A 153 -8.95 -14.68 2.11
CA ILE A 153 -9.66 -13.41 1.98
C ILE A 153 -10.79 -13.53 0.96
N LYS A 154 -11.92 -12.86 1.25
CA LYS A 154 -13.12 -12.93 0.41
C LYS A 154 -12.89 -12.50 -1.03
N SER A 155 -12.22 -11.37 -1.25
CA SER A 155 -11.91 -10.86 -2.59
C SER A 155 -11.02 -11.82 -3.40
N VAL A 156 -10.07 -12.52 -2.76
CA VAL A 156 -9.24 -13.54 -3.39
C VAL A 156 -10.07 -14.77 -3.80
N LYS A 157 -10.98 -15.23 -2.94
CA LYS A 157 -11.92 -16.31 -3.26
C LYS A 157 -12.83 -15.95 -4.44
N LEU A 158 -13.35 -14.72 -4.46
CA LEU A 158 -14.14 -14.19 -5.57
C LEU A 158 -13.30 -14.13 -6.86
N PHE A 159 -12.06 -13.67 -6.79
CA PHE A 159 -11.17 -13.63 -7.96
C PHE A 159 -10.99 -15.04 -8.55
N ASN A 160 -10.69 -16.04 -7.71
CA ASN A 160 -10.46 -17.42 -8.15
C ASN A 160 -11.70 -18.06 -8.79
N LYS A 161 -12.90 -17.64 -8.37
CA LYS A 161 -14.17 -18.05 -8.99
C LYS A 161 -14.35 -17.42 -10.37
N GLU A 162 -14.07 -16.12 -10.50
CA GLU A 162 -14.43 -15.32 -11.68
C GLU A 162 -13.37 -15.35 -12.79
N ILE A 163 -12.08 -15.51 -12.46
CA ILE A 163 -10.96 -15.46 -13.40
C ILE A 163 -11.13 -16.40 -14.60
N ARG A 164 -11.78 -17.56 -14.41
CA ARG A 164 -12.01 -18.54 -15.48
C ARG A 164 -12.83 -17.98 -16.63
N LYS A 165 -13.77 -17.07 -16.36
CA LYS A 165 -14.60 -16.40 -17.37
C LYS A 165 -13.76 -15.50 -18.27
N PHE A 166 -12.79 -14.80 -17.69
CA PHE A 166 -11.99 -13.79 -18.37
C PHE A 166 -10.63 -14.28 -18.86
N TYR A 167 -10.18 -15.45 -18.42
CA TYR A 167 -8.84 -15.98 -18.72
C TYR A 167 -8.45 -15.93 -20.21
N PRO A 168 -9.28 -16.39 -21.18
CA PRO A 168 -8.90 -16.35 -22.59
C PRO A 168 -8.65 -14.93 -23.10
N PHE A 169 -9.49 -13.98 -22.64
CA PHE A 169 -9.38 -12.57 -22.99
C PHE A 169 -8.12 -11.95 -22.35
N LEU A 170 -7.97 -12.10 -21.04
CA LEU A 170 -6.84 -11.53 -20.29
C LEU A 170 -5.50 -12.05 -20.79
N LYS A 171 -5.38 -13.35 -21.09
CA LYS A 171 -4.15 -13.95 -21.63
C LYS A 171 -3.71 -13.34 -22.97
N SER A 172 -4.65 -12.81 -23.76
CA SER A 172 -4.35 -12.22 -25.07
C SER A 172 -3.93 -10.75 -25.01
N MET A 173 -4.16 -10.06 -23.88
CA MET A 173 -3.82 -8.64 -23.71
C MET A 173 -2.32 -8.43 -23.48
N LYS A 174 -1.80 -7.25 -23.81
CA LYS A 174 -0.44 -6.89 -23.40
C LYS A 174 -0.42 -6.51 -21.92
N THR A 175 0.72 -6.70 -21.27
CA THR A 175 0.92 -6.27 -19.87
C THR A 175 0.64 -4.78 -19.71
N ASP A 176 1.11 -3.94 -20.65
CA ASP A 176 0.88 -2.49 -20.62
C ASP A 176 -0.60 -2.14 -20.65
N ASP A 177 -1.41 -2.80 -21.49
CA ASP A 177 -2.84 -2.54 -21.58
C ASP A 177 -3.55 -2.88 -20.26
N LEU A 178 -3.17 -3.99 -19.64
CA LEU A 178 -3.69 -4.40 -18.33
C LEU A 178 -3.27 -3.43 -17.22
N PHE A 179 -2.02 -2.97 -17.26
CA PHE A 179 -1.51 -1.99 -16.31
C PHE A 179 -2.23 -0.65 -16.46
N ILE A 180 -2.39 -0.14 -17.68
CA ILE A 180 -3.15 1.08 -17.98
C ILE A 180 -4.58 0.97 -17.45
N MET A 181 -5.24 -0.18 -17.62
CA MET A 181 -6.58 -0.41 -17.11
C MET A 181 -6.67 -0.27 -15.57
N LEU A 182 -5.72 -0.87 -14.85
CA LEU A 182 -5.65 -0.76 -13.39
C LEU A 182 -5.35 0.67 -12.93
N GLU A 183 -4.45 1.38 -13.62
CA GLU A 183 -4.17 2.79 -13.31
C GLU A 183 -5.34 3.72 -13.68
N SER A 184 -6.11 3.42 -14.74
CA SER A 184 -7.33 4.16 -15.05
C SER A 184 -8.37 4.05 -13.94
N ILE A 185 -8.54 2.87 -13.33
CA ILE A 185 -9.42 2.69 -12.16
C ILE A 185 -8.92 3.53 -10.98
N LYS A 186 -7.63 3.45 -10.66
CA LYS A 186 -7.01 4.25 -9.59
C LYS A 186 -7.19 5.75 -9.79
N ASN A 187 -6.98 6.23 -11.02
CA ASN A 187 -7.13 7.63 -11.37
C ASN A 187 -8.59 8.06 -11.25
N GLU A 188 -9.54 7.26 -11.75
CA GLU A 188 -10.97 7.56 -11.61
C GLU A 188 -11.40 7.63 -10.14
N ILE A 189 -10.92 6.72 -9.29
CA ILE A 189 -11.15 6.75 -7.84
C ILE A 189 -10.62 8.04 -7.21
N THR A 190 -9.41 8.45 -7.61
CA THR A 190 -8.78 9.67 -7.10
C THR A 190 -9.53 10.92 -7.55
N ASP A 191 -9.84 11.01 -8.85
CA ASP A 191 -10.49 12.16 -9.49
C ASP A 191 -11.96 12.32 -9.04
N SER A 192 -12.62 11.22 -8.67
CA SER A 192 -13.97 11.26 -8.10
C SER A 192 -14.00 12.01 -6.78
N GLY A 193 -12.89 12.03 -6.03
CA GLY A 193 -12.79 12.63 -4.71
C GLY A 193 -13.06 11.65 -3.57
N PHE A 194 -12.60 12.01 -2.37
CA PHE A 194 -12.47 11.10 -1.23
C PHE A 194 -13.77 10.38 -0.83
N SER A 195 -14.91 11.09 -0.80
CA SER A 195 -16.21 10.58 -0.36
C SER A 195 -17.13 10.09 -1.49
N ASN A 196 -16.72 10.25 -2.75
CA ASN A 196 -17.56 9.98 -3.90
C ASN A 196 -17.30 8.58 -4.49
N ILE A 197 -18.27 8.07 -5.24
CA ILE A 197 -18.17 6.79 -5.95
C ILE A 197 -17.76 7.05 -7.41
N PRO A 198 -16.79 6.32 -7.97
CA PRO A 198 -16.46 6.38 -9.40
C PRO A 198 -17.69 6.16 -10.29
N LYS A 199 -17.82 6.95 -11.36
CA LYS A 199 -18.99 6.86 -12.26
C LYS A 199 -19.07 5.49 -12.94
N THR A 200 -17.93 4.93 -13.32
CA THR A 200 -17.84 3.59 -13.89
C THR A 200 -18.34 2.54 -12.90
N LEU A 201 -18.01 2.69 -11.61
CA LEU A 201 -18.48 1.77 -10.57
C LEU A 201 -19.99 1.91 -10.34
N GLN A 202 -20.52 3.14 -10.33
CA GLN A 202 -21.98 3.37 -10.27
C GLN A 202 -22.72 2.71 -11.44
N GLU A 203 -22.14 2.75 -12.65
CA GLU A 203 -22.73 2.06 -13.80
C GLU A 203 -22.69 0.54 -13.64
N VAL A 204 -21.55 -0.02 -13.19
CA VAL A 204 -21.39 -1.45 -12.90
C VAL A 204 -22.45 -1.90 -11.91
N GLU A 205 -22.57 -1.19 -10.79
CA GLU A 205 -23.55 -1.46 -9.75
C GLU A 205 -24.99 -1.48 -10.30
N ARG A 206 -25.39 -0.43 -11.02
CA ARG A 206 -26.73 -0.33 -11.63
C ARG A 206 -27.04 -1.51 -12.55
N ARG A 207 -26.06 -1.95 -13.35
CA ARG A 207 -26.22 -3.05 -14.30
C ARG A 207 -26.28 -4.41 -13.60
N VAL A 208 -25.50 -4.61 -12.54
CA VAL A 208 -25.60 -5.79 -11.66
C VAL A 208 -27.01 -5.87 -11.06
N TYR A 209 -27.52 -4.79 -10.46
CA TYR A 209 -28.82 -4.82 -9.79
C TYR A 209 -30.03 -4.91 -10.72
N SER A 210 -29.92 -4.39 -11.95
CA SER A 210 -30.98 -4.52 -12.96
C SER A 210 -30.97 -5.86 -13.68
N GLY A 211 -29.99 -6.73 -13.45
CA GLY A 211 -29.82 -8.01 -14.16
C GLY A 211 -29.36 -7.87 -15.61
N ASN A 212 -28.98 -6.66 -16.04
CA ASN A 212 -28.56 -6.35 -17.42
C ASN A 212 -27.03 -6.24 -17.54
N LEU A 213 -26.33 -7.22 -16.98
CA LEU A 213 -24.87 -7.23 -16.95
C LEU A 213 -24.29 -7.76 -18.27
N ASP A 214 -23.78 -6.86 -19.10
CA ASP A 214 -23.04 -7.24 -20.31
C ASP A 214 -21.58 -7.62 -20.04
N ASN A 215 -20.92 -8.21 -21.03
CA ASN A 215 -19.55 -8.70 -20.88
C ASN A 215 -18.53 -7.59 -20.56
N GLN A 216 -18.73 -6.37 -21.07
CA GLN A 216 -17.81 -5.25 -20.84
C GLN A 216 -17.92 -4.73 -19.40
N THR A 217 -19.16 -4.58 -18.92
CA THR A 217 -19.46 -4.17 -17.55
C THR A 217 -18.98 -5.22 -16.56
N ASP A 218 -19.16 -6.51 -16.88
CA ASP A 218 -18.68 -7.57 -16.02
C ASP A 218 -17.13 -7.64 -15.97
N LEU A 219 -16.47 -7.38 -17.10
CA LEU A 219 -15.02 -7.25 -17.13
C LEU A 219 -14.55 -6.05 -16.29
N LEU A 220 -15.26 -4.91 -16.34
CA LEU A 220 -14.97 -3.76 -15.47
C LEU A 220 -15.13 -4.11 -13.99
N ARG A 221 -16.22 -4.80 -13.64
CA ARG A 221 -16.44 -5.33 -12.28
C ARG A 221 -15.25 -6.18 -11.82
N PHE A 222 -14.77 -7.08 -12.69
CA PHE A 222 -13.58 -7.90 -12.43
C PHE A 222 -12.30 -7.08 -12.25
N PHE A 223 -12.08 -6.00 -13.01
CA PHE A 223 -10.91 -5.14 -12.80
C PHE A 223 -10.99 -4.34 -11.49
N PHE A 224 -12.17 -3.92 -11.02
CA PHE A 224 -12.32 -3.35 -9.68
C PHE A 224 -11.94 -4.36 -8.58
N LEU A 225 -12.30 -5.64 -8.75
CA LEU A 225 -11.88 -6.71 -7.84
C LEU A 225 -10.35 -6.90 -7.85
N CYS A 226 -9.72 -6.95 -9.03
CA CYS A 226 -8.26 -6.98 -9.15
C CYS A 226 -7.60 -5.78 -8.46
N TYR A 227 -8.17 -4.59 -8.62
CA TYR A 227 -7.66 -3.37 -8.00
C TYR A 227 -7.78 -3.40 -6.48
N SER A 228 -8.89 -3.90 -5.93
CA SER A 228 -9.06 -4.11 -4.49
C SER A 228 -8.04 -5.09 -3.90
N ILE A 229 -7.76 -6.19 -4.60
CA ILE A 229 -6.70 -7.14 -4.19
C ILE A 229 -5.32 -6.46 -4.24
N LYS A 230 -5.03 -5.69 -5.30
CA LYS A 230 -3.78 -4.93 -5.43
C LYS A 230 -3.60 -3.97 -4.24
N GLU A 231 -4.63 -3.20 -3.89
CA GLU A 231 -4.57 -2.26 -2.77
C GLU A 231 -4.45 -2.98 -1.42
N THR A 232 -5.11 -4.12 -1.23
CA THR A 232 -4.96 -4.96 -0.02
C THR A 232 -3.50 -5.42 0.16
N LEU A 233 -2.86 -5.86 -0.94
CA LEU A 233 -1.44 -6.22 -0.94
C LEU A 233 -0.55 -5.03 -0.62
N MET A 234 -0.82 -3.86 -1.22
CA MET A 234 -0.08 -2.62 -0.95
C MET A 234 -0.13 -2.22 0.51
N ILE A 235 -1.33 -2.18 1.12
CA ILE A 235 -1.50 -1.85 2.54
C ILE A 235 -0.72 -2.85 3.42
N SER A 236 -0.77 -4.14 3.07
CA SER A 236 -0.02 -5.18 3.81
C SER A 236 1.48 -4.98 3.70
N MET A 237 1.99 -4.71 2.49
CA MET A 237 3.41 -4.46 2.22
C MET A 237 3.89 -3.21 2.95
N ASP A 238 3.12 -2.12 2.93
CA ASP A 238 3.45 -0.89 3.64
C ASP A 238 3.46 -1.11 5.15
N THR A 239 2.51 -1.87 5.69
CA THR A 239 2.47 -2.20 7.12
C THR A 239 3.71 -3.02 7.54
N ILE A 240 4.11 -4.02 6.74
CA ILE A 240 5.32 -4.81 7.01
C ILE A 240 6.58 -3.93 6.88
N ALA A 241 6.62 -3.03 5.89
CA ALA A 241 7.73 -2.11 5.68
C ALA A 241 7.86 -1.09 6.82
N MET A 242 6.75 -0.60 7.37
CA MET A 242 6.77 0.23 8.58
C MET A 242 7.42 -0.51 9.76
N ALA A 243 7.04 -1.77 9.98
CA ALA A 243 7.65 -2.58 11.03
C ALA A 243 9.15 -2.78 10.81
N LEU A 244 9.58 -3.06 9.56
CA LEU A 244 11.01 -3.12 9.20
C LEU A 244 11.75 -1.82 9.52
N LYS A 245 11.10 -0.67 9.29
CA LYS A 245 11.65 0.66 9.55
C LYS A 245 11.58 1.09 11.02
N GLY A 246 11.05 0.26 11.92
CA GLY A 246 10.82 0.63 13.32
C GLY A 246 9.80 1.75 13.50
N LYS A 247 8.93 1.97 12.50
CA LYS A 247 7.87 2.98 12.56
C LYS A 247 6.66 2.44 13.30
N GLU A 248 6.26 3.16 14.33
CA GLU A 248 5.02 2.88 15.04
C GLU A 248 3.79 3.26 14.20
N MET A 249 2.68 2.58 14.49
CA MET A 249 1.41 2.83 13.83
C MET A 249 0.81 4.16 14.32
N GLY A 250 0.23 4.93 13.40
CA GLY A 250 -0.49 6.15 13.77
C GLY A 250 -1.70 5.84 14.65
N VAL A 251 -1.95 6.64 15.68
CA VAL A 251 -3.12 6.49 16.56
C VAL A 251 -3.93 7.78 16.56
N ILE A 252 -5.24 7.63 16.41
CA ILE A 252 -6.23 8.69 16.56
C ILE A 252 -7.10 8.33 17.74
N ASP A 253 -7.03 9.15 18.77
CA ASP A 253 -7.70 8.96 20.04
C ASP A 253 -8.33 10.27 20.54
N GLU A 254 -9.02 10.21 21.68
CA GLU A 254 -9.69 11.36 22.27
C GLU A 254 -8.75 12.54 22.54
N ASP A 255 -7.48 12.26 22.83
CA ASP A 255 -6.48 13.30 23.15
C ASP A 255 -5.96 14.02 21.89
N SER A 256 -5.96 13.35 20.74
CA SER A 256 -5.51 13.90 19.46
C SER A 256 -6.62 14.55 18.62
N ILE A 257 -7.89 14.18 18.82
CA ILE A 257 -9.01 14.70 18.02
C ILE A 257 -9.38 16.13 18.44
N ILE A 258 -9.20 17.09 17.52
CA ILE A 258 -9.83 18.42 17.63
C ILE A 258 -11.27 18.34 17.12
N THR A 259 -11.49 17.73 15.95
CA THR A 259 -12.81 17.64 15.32
C THR A 259 -12.87 16.50 14.31
N ILE A 260 -14.01 15.80 14.27
CA ILE A 260 -14.36 14.89 13.17
C ILE A 260 -15.05 15.73 12.08
N LYS A 261 -14.39 15.93 10.95
CA LYS A 261 -14.90 16.79 9.86
C LYS A 261 -15.97 16.10 9.03
N SER A 262 -15.78 14.82 8.74
CA SER A 262 -16.74 14.02 8.00
C SER A 262 -16.62 12.54 8.34
N GLU A 263 -17.75 11.85 8.29
CA GLU A 263 -17.87 10.40 8.33
C GLU A 263 -18.85 9.99 7.23
N PHE A 264 -18.48 9.04 6.39
CA PHE A 264 -19.35 8.56 5.33
C PHE A 264 -19.23 7.04 5.15
N SER A 265 -20.34 6.47 4.69
CA SER A 265 -20.43 5.10 4.23
C SER A 265 -21.14 5.12 2.88
N ASN A 266 -20.49 4.57 1.85
CA ASN A 266 -21.06 4.50 0.51
C ASN A 266 -20.88 3.09 -0.07
N LEU A 267 -21.41 2.85 -1.27
CA LEU A 267 -21.41 1.54 -1.95
C LEU A 267 -20.02 1.08 -2.42
N PHE A 268 -18.97 1.82 -2.09
CA PHE A 268 -17.59 1.52 -2.42
C PHE A 268 -16.75 1.30 -1.17
N LYS A 269 -16.84 2.21 -0.19
CA LYS A 269 -16.01 2.21 1.02
C LYS A 269 -16.62 3.05 2.16
N ASN A 270 -16.06 2.86 3.36
CA ASN A 270 -16.27 3.73 4.51
C ASN A 270 -15.06 4.66 4.65
N GLY A 271 -15.28 5.90 5.09
CA GLY A 271 -14.17 6.83 5.31
C GLY A 271 -14.49 7.92 6.32
N MET A 272 -13.42 8.49 6.86
CA MET A 272 -13.45 9.52 7.89
C MET A 272 -12.41 10.60 7.60
N GLU A 273 -12.72 11.83 8.00
CA GLU A 273 -11.81 12.96 7.97
C GLU A 273 -11.71 13.59 9.34
N PHE A 274 -10.48 13.78 9.82
CA PHE A 274 -10.21 14.35 11.12
C PHE A 274 -9.38 15.63 11.00
N LEU A 275 -9.62 16.54 11.93
CA LEU A 275 -8.66 17.56 12.33
C LEU A 275 -8.07 17.15 13.66
N LEU A 276 -6.75 17.00 13.71
CA LEU A 276 -6.00 16.51 14.84
C LEU A 276 -5.03 17.57 15.35
N GLN A 277 -4.72 17.51 16.64
CA GLN A 277 -3.54 18.12 17.24
C GLN A 277 -2.46 17.04 17.44
N PRO A 278 -1.17 17.41 17.38
CA PRO A 278 -0.09 16.50 17.75
C PRO A 278 -0.28 15.93 19.17
N SER A 279 -0.06 14.64 19.32
CA SER A 279 -0.11 13.93 20.61
C SER A 279 1.21 13.26 20.93
N GLU A 280 1.32 12.63 22.11
CA GLU A 280 2.47 11.76 22.44
C GLU A 280 2.54 10.53 21.54
N ARG A 281 1.41 10.10 20.98
CA ARG A 281 1.35 8.96 20.06
C ARG A 281 1.65 9.40 18.63
N PRO A 282 2.18 8.49 17.79
CA PRO A 282 2.47 8.79 16.40
C PRO A 282 1.23 9.29 15.65
N ASN A 283 1.41 10.37 14.89
CA ASN A 283 0.35 10.88 14.04
C ASN A 283 0.14 9.95 12.82
N PRO A 284 -1.08 9.90 12.26
CA PRO A 284 -1.32 9.25 10.98
C PRO A 284 -0.44 9.86 9.87
N SER A 285 0.10 9.01 9.00
CA SER A 285 0.87 9.42 7.82
C SER A 285 0.28 8.78 6.57
N VAL A 286 0.37 9.47 5.43
CA VAL A 286 -0.08 8.92 4.14
C VAL A 286 0.63 7.60 3.86
N GLY A 287 -0.11 6.62 3.36
CA GLY A 287 0.44 5.31 3.02
C GLY A 287 0.52 4.34 4.20
N ASN A 288 0.01 4.74 5.38
CA ASN A 288 0.15 3.94 6.59
C ASN A 288 -1.20 3.49 7.12
N LEU A 289 -1.22 2.29 7.68
CA LEU A 289 -2.30 1.83 8.54
C LEU A 289 -2.27 2.66 9.85
N CYS A 290 -3.44 2.97 10.39
CA CYS A 290 -3.61 3.64 11.67
C CYS A 290 -4.75 3.00 12.48
N VAL A 291 -4.73 3.25 13.79
CA VAL A 291 -5.80 2.88 14.71
C VAL A 291 -6.64 4.10 15.03
N ILE A 292 -7.96 3.94 14.93
CA ILE A 292 -8.94 4.90 15.42
C ILE A 292 -9.52 4.30 16.72
N ASP A 293 -9.34 4.97 17.85
CA ASP A 293 -9.80 4.52 19.17
C ASP A 293 -10.32 5.70 20.01
N TYR A 294 -11.60 6.00 19.89
CA TYR A 294 -12.25 7.09 20.64
C TYR A 294 -13.70 6.74 21.00
N THR A 295 -14.26 7.43 21.99
CA THR A 295 -15.65 7.24 22.41
C THR A 295 -16.53 8.39 21.90
N THR A 296 -17.64 8.04 21.24
CA THR A 296 -18.73 8.99 20.90
C THR A 296 -20.05 8.45 21.41
N ASP A 297 -20.84 9.27 22.10
CA ASP A 297 -22.17 8.91 22.60
C ASP A 297 -22.22 7.59 23.39
N ASN A 298 -21.23 7.35 24.26
CA ASN A 298 -21.02 6.11 25.02
C ASN A 298 -20.75 4.85 24.17
N GLN A 299 -20.45 5.00 22.88
CA GLN A 299 -19.99 3.93 22.01
C GLN A 299 -18.51 4.12 21.71
N ARG A 300 -17.69 3.15 22.15
CA ARG A 300 -16.29 3.10 21.78
C ARG A 300 -16.16 2.67 20.33
N LYS A 301 -15.57 3.51 19.50
CA LYS A 301 -15.19 3.20 18.14
C LYS A 301 -13.74 2.73 18.15
N LYS A 302 -13.51 1.49 17.73
CA LYS A 302 -12.17 0.90 17.61
C LYS A 302 -12.03 0.25 16.23
N GLU A 303 -11.36 0.95 15.33
CA GLU A 303 -11.26 0.55 13.91
C GLU A 303 -9.83 0.71 13.40
N PHE A 304 -9.52 -0.03 12.34
CA PHE A 304 -8.30 0.18 11.56
C PHE A 304 -8.63 0.99 10.32
N ALA A 305 -7.75 1.90 9.96
CA ALA A 305 -7.93 2.72 8.78
C ALA A 305 -6.63 2.94 8.02
N TYR A 306 -6.73 3.10 6.71
CA TYR A 306 -5.61 3.43 5.83
C TYR A 306 -5.62 4.92 5.53
N CYS A 307 -4.53 5.60 5.86
CA CYS A 307 -4.42 7.04 5.68
C CYS A 307 -4.04 7.39 4.24
N VAL A 308 -4.97 8.03 3.53
CA VAL A 308 -4.82 8.35 2.10
C VAL A 308 -4.36 9.77 1.84
N ALA A 309 -4.55 10.67 2.79
CA ALA A 309 -4.06 12.05 2.70
C ALA A 309 -3.84 12.65 4.08
N THR A 310 -2.79 13.45 4.22
CA THR A 310 -2.52 14.29 5.39
C THR A 310 -2.16 15.70 4.93
N THR A 311 -2.60 16.72 5.65
CA THR A 311 -2.21 18.12 5.45
C THR A 311 -1.75 18.69 6.78
N TYR A 312 -0.48 19.07 6.85
CA TYR A 312 0.12 19.69 8.03
C TYR A 312 -0.04 21.21 7.93
N ARG A 313 -0.56 21.83 9.00
CA ARG A 313 -0.66 23.29 9.10
C ARG A 313 0.18 23.76 10.29
N MET A 314 1.32 24.35 9.97
CA MET A 314 2.20 25.00 10.94
C MET A 314 1.87 26.50 10.98
N LYS A 315 1.49 27.01 12.16
CA LYS A 315 1.10 28.41 12.47
C LYS A 315 -0.36 28.78 12.16
N SER A 316 -1.25 28.42 13.09
CA SER A 316 -2.55 29.08 13.29
C SER A 316 -2.76 29.41 14.77
N GLU A 317 -3.83 30.11 15.14
CA GLU A 317 -4.22 30.40 16.53
C GLU A 317 -4.33 29.13 17.41
N PHE A 318 -4.48 27.95 16.78
CA PHE A 318 -4.62 26.64 17.43
C PHE A 318 -3.30 25.84 17.53
N GLY A 319 -2.15 26.41 17.13
CA GLY A 319 -0.88 25.68 17.08
C GLY A 319 -0.70 24.85 15.80
N GLU A 320 0.07 23.77 15.89
CA GLU A 320 0.24 22.79 14.80
C GLU A 320 -0.99 21.89 14.71
N THR A 321 -1.53 21.72 13.51
CA THR A 321 -2.69 20.85 13.29
C THR A 321 -2.47 19.96 12.07
N ILE A 322 -3.10 18.79 12.10
CA ILE A 322 -2.99 17.77 11.06
C ILE A 322 -4.40 17.44 10.60
N GLU A 323 -4.67 17.66 9.32
CA GLU A 323 -5.91 17.21 8.69
C GLU A 323 -5.64 15.89 7.98
N CYS A 324 -6.35 14.82 8.32
CA CYS A 324 -6.15 13.51 7.72
C CYS A 324 -7.44 12.92 7.16
N LYS A 325 -7.30 12.15 6.07
CA LYS A 325 -8.38 11.42 5.39
C LYS A 325 -8.05 9.94 5.41
N LEU A 326 -8.99 9.15 5.92
CA LEU A 326 -8.78 7.74 6.24
C LEU A 326 -9.88 6.88 5.62
N ASN A 327 -9.51 5.82 4.91
CA ASN A 327 -10.47 4.79 4.53
C ASN A 327 -10.49 3.71 5.62
N ILE A 328 -11.65 3.34 6.12
CA ILE A 328 -11.75 2.22 7.09
C ILE A 328 -11.45 0.92 6.34
N VAL A 329 -10.62 0.07 6.94
CA VAL A 329 -10.30 -1.27 6.41
C VAL A 329 -10.99 -2.33 7.27
N ASN A 330 -11.40 -3.43 6.63
CA ASN A 330 -11.92 -4.59 7.36
C ASN A 330 -10.79 -5.49 7.89
N GLU A 331 -11.18 -6.60 8.51
CA GLU A 331 -10.28 -7.65 9.01
C GLU A 331 -9.40 -8.30 7.93
N ASP A 332 -9.75 -8.14 6.65
CA ASP A 332 -9.00 -8.58 5.47
C ASP A 332 -8.08 -7.48 4.90
N LEU A 333 -7.95 -6.33 5.58
CA LEU A 333 -7.28 -5.10 5.08
C LEU A 333 -7.87 -4.51 3.79
N ASN A 334 -9.06 -4.94 3.39
CA ASN A 334 -9.74 -4.41 2.21
C ASN A 334 -10.42 -3.09 2.58
N GLN A 335 -10.00 -1.99 1.94
CA GLN A 335 -10.65 -0.67 2.05
C GLN A 335 -11.90 -0.53 1.16
N TYR A 336 -12.17 -1.49 0.27
CA TYR A 336 -13.31 -1.49 -0.66
C TYR A 336 -14.28 -2.63 -0.34
N THR A 337 -14.70 -2.68 0.91
CA THR A 337 -15.47 -3.78 1.52
C THR A 337 -16.78 -4.11 0.80
N TYR A 338 -17.36 -3.16 0.07
CA TYR A 338 -18.65 -3.32 -0.62
C TYR A 338 -18.53 -3.91 -2.03
N LEU A 339 -17.32 -3.98 -2.61
CA LEU A 339 -17.14 -4.58 -3.95
C LEU A 339 -17.55 -6.05 -3.97
N ASP A 340 -17.37 -6.76 -2.86
CA ASP A 340 -17.76 -8.16 -2.74
C ASP A 340 -19.27 -8.35 -2.91
N SER A 341 -20.09 -7.37 -2.48
CA SER A 341 -21.55 -7.44 -2.61
C SER A 341 -22.02 -7.47 -4.07
N LEU A 342 -21.18 -6.98 -5.00
CA LEU A 342 -21.47 -7.01 -6.44
C LEU A 342 -21.40 -8.42 -7.04
N TYR A 343 -20.96 -9.44 -6.27
CA TYR A 343 -20.81 -10.83 -6.70
C TYR A 343 -21.77 -11.81 -5.99
N GLU A 344 -22.57 -11.34 -5.04
CA GLU A 344 -23.41 -12.18 -4.17
C GLU A 344 -24.84 -12.44 -4.71
N LYS A 345 -25.11 -12.10 -5.99
CA LYS A 345 -26.43 -12.27 -6.62
C LYS A 345 -26.41 -13.20 -7.82
#